data_AF-V8CW85-F1
#
_entry.id   AF-V8CW85-F1
#
_cell.length_a   1.000
_cell.length_b   1.000
_cell.length_c   1.000
_cell.angle_alpha   90.00
_cell.angle_beta   90.00
_cell.angle_gamma   90.00
#
_symmetry.space_group_name_H-M   'P 1'
#
loop_
_entity.id
_entity.type
_entity.pdbx_description
1 polymer ?
#
loop_
_entity_poly.entity_id
_entity_poly.type
_entity_poly.pdbx_seq_one_letter_code
_entity_poly.pdbx_strand_id
1 'polypeptide(L)'
;MSDIKKAVQGAGGVMTFQAWELRDAIAAGRLTPRINGMISETLKSYGLGHVPADPDLLPTSQYEFVRVYDLGTSVGKVIAAAQAPGEANDRLLIESVDGDAADLVARVRAIVAE
;
A
#
# COMPACT_ATOMS: atom_id res chain seq x y z
N MET A 1 -13.97 -7.15 2.25
CA MET A 1 -12.56 -6.83 2.55
C MET A 1 -11.58 -7.95 2.20
N SER A 2 -11.90 -9.22 2.49
CA SER A 2 -11.03 -10.36 2.12
C SER A 2 -10.60 -10.34 0.64
N ASP A 3 -11.50 -9.96 -0.28
CA ASP A 3 -11.18 -9.92 -1.72
C ASP A 3 -10.21 -8.79 -2.07
N ILE A 4 -10.34 -7.62 -1.42
CA ILE A 4 -9.36 -6.53 -1.54
C ILE A 4 -7.98 -7.01 -1.11
N LYS A 5 -7.89 -7.70 0.04
CA LYS A 5 -6.60 -8.27 0.49
C LYS A 5 -6.01 -9.23 -0.53
N LYS A 6 -6.80 -10.17 -1.05
CA LYS A 6 -6.36 -11.13 -2.07
C LYS A 6 -5.90 -10.42 -3.34
N ALA A 7 -6.61 -9.39 -3.79
CA ALA A 7 -6.25 -8.61 -4.96
C ALA A 7 -4.91 -7.87 -4.77
N VAL A 8 -4.72 -7.20 -3.62
CA VAL A 8 -3.46 -6.52 -3.27
C VAL A 8 -2.30 -7.52 -3.23
N GLN A 9 -2.51 -8.70 -2.63
CA GLN A 9 -1.48 -9.74 -2.56
C GLN A 9 -1.16 -10.33 -3.95
N GLY A 10 -2.17 -10.59 -4.77
CA GLY A 10 -2.01 -11.05 -6.15
C GLY A 10 -1.28 -10.03 -7.05
N ALA A 11 -1.40 -8.75 -6.75
CA ALA A 11 -0.71 -7.66 -7.45
C ALA A 11 0.71 -7.39 -6.94
N GLY A 12 1.25 -8.20 -6.02
CA GLY A 12 2.60 -8.03 -5.49
C GLY A 12 2.70 -7.08 -4.29
N GLY A 13 1.59 -6.80 -3.61
CA GLY A 13 1.57 -6.07 -2.35
C GLY A 13 1.06 -4.63 -2.42
N VAL A 14 0.66 -4.14 -3.59
CA VAL A 14 0.05 -2.80 -3.77
C VAL A 14 -0.91 -2.80 -4.94
N MET A 15 -2.07 -2.15 -4.78
CA MET A 15 -3.06 -1.99 -5.84
C MET A 15 -3.88 -0.71 -5.63
N THR A 16 -4.30 -0.09 -6.73
CA THR A 16 -5.18 1.08 -6.71
C THR A 16 -6.63 0.64 -6.93
N PHE A 17 -7.54 1.20 -6.12
CA PHE A 17 -8.98 0.96 -6.20
C PHE A 17 -9.70 2.28 -6.37
N GLN A 18 -10.86 2.27 -7.00
CA GLN A 18 -11.83 3.34 -6.85
C GLN A 18 -12.44 3.28 -5.45
N ALA A 19 -12.75 4.43 -4.86
CA ALA A 19 -13.23 4.52 -3.49
C ALA A 19 -14.54 3.72 -3.26
N TRP A 20 -15.38 3.58 -4.30
CA TRP A 20 -16.59 2.76 -4.22
C TRP A 20 -16.31 1.27 -3.98
N GLU A 21 -15.19 0.74 -4.49
CA GLU A 21 -14.83 -0.67 -4.32
C GLU A 21 -14.52 -0.97 -2.84
N LEU A 22 -13.84 -0.04 -2.16
CA LEU A 22 -13.53 -0.15 -0.74
C LEU A 22 -14.77 0.00 0.14
N ARG A 23 -15.70 0.88 -0.26
CA ARG A 23 -17.01 1.03 0.38
C ARG A 23 -17.82 -0.27 0.28
N ASP A 24 -17.93 -0.84 -0.91
CA ASP A 24 -18.72 -2.04 -1.16
C ASP A 24 -18.10 -3.25 -0.45
N ALA A 25 -16.77 -3.29 -0.35
CA ALA A 25 -16.04 -4.30 0.41
C ALA A 25 -16.37 -4.33 1.91
N ILE A 26 -16.97 -3.27 2.47
CA ILE A 26 -17.48 -3.21 3.84
C ILE A 26 -19.01 -3.09 3.91
N ALA A 27 -19.71 -3.31 2.79
CA ALA A 27 -21.17 -3.20 2.64
C ALA A 27 -21.74 -1.86 3.15
N ALA A 28 -20.99 -0.76 2.96
CA ALA A 28 -21.43 0.57 3.35
C ALA A 28 -22.26 1.24 2.25
N GLY A 29 -23.21 2.12 2.63
CA GLY A 29 -24.09 2.80 1.69
C GLY A 29 -23.45 3.99 0.95
N ARG A 30 -23.12 5.06 1.69
CA ARG A 30 -22.56 6.30 1.12
C ARG A 30 -21.15 6.55 1.66
N LEU A 31 -20.22 6.91 0.78
CA LEU A 31 -18.91 7.41 1.20
C LEU A 31 -19.08 8.72 1.97
N THR A 32 -18.60 8.72 3.21
CA THR A 32 -18.60 9.84 4.16
C THR A 32 -17.32 9.74 4.99
N PRO A 33 -16.89 10.81 5.69
CA PRO A 33 -15.72 10.73 6.58
C PRO A 33 -15.82 9.60 7.61
N ARG A 34 -17.02 9.35 8.15
CA ARG A 34 -17.27 8.20 9.04
C ARG A 34 -17.00 6.85 8.35
N ILE A 35 -17.49 6.68 7.13
CA ILE A 35 -17.26 5.45 6.36
C ILE A 35 -15.78 5.32 5.98
N ASN A 36 -15.08 6.42 5.68
CA ASN A 36 -13.64 6.40 5.43
C ASN A 36 -12.84 5.96 6.67
N GLY A 37 -13.23 6.44 7.86
CA GLY A 37 -12.70 5.92 9.12
C GLY A 37 -12.92 4.41 9.28
N MET A 38 -14.12 3.92 8.96
CA MET A 38 -14.41 2.48 8.99
C MET A 38 -13.59 1.69 7.95
N ILE A 39 -13.41 2.23 6.73
CA ILE A 39 -12.57 1.62 5.70
C ILE A 39 -11.13 1.51 6.21
N SER A 40 -10.58 2.59 6.75
CA SER A 40 -9.22 2.65 7.30
C SER A 40 -9.00 1.59 8.39
N GLU A 41 -9.88 1.55 9.39
CA GLU A 41 -9.79 0.55 10.48
C GLU A 41 -9.96 -0.88 9.97
N THR A 42 -10.88 -1.09 9.03
CA THR A 42 -11.08 -2.41 8.43
C THR A 42 -9.84 -2.84 7.65
N LEU A 43 -9.27 -2.00 6.80
CA LEU A 43 -8.02 -2.30 6.08
C LEU A 43 -6.89 -2.66 7.05
N LYS A 44 -6.71 -1.86 8.10
CA LYS A 44 -5.70 -2.10 9.14
C LYS A 44 -5.89 -3.46 9.83
N SER A 45 -7.13 -3.84 10.16
CA SER A 45 -7.41 -5.16 10.76
C SER A 45 -7.02 -6.35 9.85
N TYR A 46 -6.95 -6.12 8.53
CA TYR A 46 -6.49 -7.09 7.55
C TYR A 46 -4.98 -7.00 7.25
N GLY A 47 -4.23 -6.14 7.94
CA GLY A 47 -2.81 -5.90 7.69
C GLY A 47 -2.55 -5.06 6.44
N LEU A 48 -3.52 -4.25 6.02
CA LEU A 48 -3.41 -3.35 4.88
C LEU A 48 -3.29 -1.91 5.34
N GLY A 49 -2.49 -1.13 4.61
CA GLY A 49 -2.47 0.33 4.69
C GLY A 49 -3.11 0.96 3.44
N HIS A 50 -3.33 2.26 3.49
CA HIS A 50 -3.87 3.01 2.36
C HIS A 50 -3.20 4.38 2.21
N VAL A 51 -3.39 4.99 1.03
CA VAL A 51 -2.96 6.35 0.71
C VAL A 51 -4.18 7.11 0.17
N PRO A 52 -4.50 8.30 0.74
CA PRO A 52 -3.81 8.99 1.83
C PRO A 52 -3.92 8.29 3.20
N ALA A 53 -2.85 8.22 4.01
CA ALA A 53 -2.88 7.53 5.32
C ALA A 53 -3.90 8.12 6.30
N ASP A 54 -4.19 9.42 6.22
CA ASP A 54 -5.21 10.06 7.04
C ASP A 54 -6.61 9.73 6.49
N PRO A 55 -7.48 9.05 7.26
CA PRO A 55 -8.84 8.73 6.81
C PRO A 55 -9.70 9.97 6.51
N ASP A 56 -9.41 11.13 7.08
CA ASP A 56 -10.15 12.37 6.79
C ASP A 56 -9.82 12.93 5.40
N LEU A 57 -8.69 12.52 4.83
CA LEU A 57 -8.26 12.86 3.46
C LEU A 57 -8.66 11.80 2.43
N LEU A 58 -9.24 10.68 2.85
CA LEU A 58 -9.78 9.71 1.91
C LEU A 58 -10.93 10.34 1.10
N PRO A 59 -11.02 10.02 -0.19
CA PRO A 59 -12.03 10.61 -1.06
C PRO A 59 -13.44 10.22 -0.63
N THR A 60 -14.38 11.16 -0.71
CA THR A 60 -15.82 10.86 -0.59
C THR A 60 -16.51 10.71 -1.95
N SER A 61 -15.80 11.02 -3.04
CA SER A 61 -16.23 10.76 -4.41
C SER A 61 -15.96 9.30 -4.78
N GLN A 62 -16.96 8.63 -5.34
CA GLN A 62 -16.90 7.20 -5.64
C GLN A 62 -15.82 6.83 -6.66
N TYR A 63 -15.57 7.70 -7.64
CA TYR A 63 -14.65 7.42 -8.76
C TYR A 63 -13.20 7.86 -8.50
N GLU A 64 -12.94 8.52 -7.38
CA GLU A 64 -11.60 8.87 -6.97
C GLU A 64 -10.83 7.65 -6.49
N PHE A 65 -9.50 7.72 -6.61
CA PHE A 65 -8.62 6.58 -6.39
C PHE A 65 -8.05 6.56 -4.98
N VAL A 66 -7.95 5.35 -4.43
CA VAL A 66 -7.26 5.04 -3.18
C VAL A 66 -6.25 3.95 -3.46
N ARG A 67 -5.00 4.18 -3.08
CA ARG A 67 -3.97 3.14 -3.14
C ARG A 67 -4.03 2.32 -1.86
N VAL A 68 -4.08 1.01 -1.98
CA VAL A 68 -4.04 0.07 -0.85
C VAL A 68 -2.79 -0.79 -0.98
N TYR A 69 -2.12 -1.07 0.14
CA TYR A 69 -0.88 -1.83 0.17
C TYR A 69 -0.83 -2.79 1.36
N ASP A 70 -0.13 -3.91 1.21
CA ASP A 70 0.04 -4.92 2.25
C ASP A 70 1.26 -4.57 3.12
N LEU A 71 1.03 -4.30 4.40
CA LEU A 71 2.05 -3.91 5.38
C LEU A 71 3.11 -4.99 5.60
N GLY A 72 2.82 -6.24 5.27
CA GLY A 72 3.76 -7.36 5.35
C GLY A 72 4.80 -7.37 4.24
N THR A 73 4.57 -6.65 3.14
CA THR A 73 5.42 -6.68 1.94
C THR A 73 6.49 -5.59 1.95
N SER A 74 7.61 -5.80 1.22
CA SER A 74 8.66 -4.78 1.10
C SER A 74 8.13 -3.48 0.50
N VAL A 75 7.31 -3.57 -0.57
CA VAL A 75 6.69 -2.40 -1.18
C VAL A 75 5.75 -1.67 -0.21
N GLY A 76 4.96 -2.39 0.58
CA GLY A 76 4.10 -1.80 1.59
C GLY A 76 4.87 -1.10 2.71
N LYS A 77 6.00 -1.66 3.15
CA LYS A 77 6.90 -1.04 4.14
C LYS A 77 7.50 0.27 3.61
N VAL A 78 7.93 0.30 2.35
CA VAL A 78 8.42 1.52 1.69
C VAL A 78 7.33 2.59 1.62
N ILE A 79 6.12 2.22 1.19
CA ILE A 79 4.99 3.15 1.13
C ILE A 79 4.62 3.68 2.52
N ALA A 80 4.64 2.83 3.55
CA ALA A 80 4.38 3.25 4.92
C ALA A 80 5.45 4.22 5.44
N ALA A 81 6.74 3.92 5.22
CA ALA A 81 7.84 4.78 5.63
C ALA A 81 7.81 6.15 4.93
N ALA A 82 7.45 6.20 3.64
CA ALA A 82 7.33 7.44 2.90
C ALA A 82 6.24 8.39 3.41
N GLN A 83 5.28 7.89 4.21
CA GLN A 83 4.16 8.69 4.71
C GLN A 83 4.45 9.39 6.05
N ALA A 84 5.48 8.97 6.77
CA ALA A 84 5.83 9.54 8.07
C ALA A 84 7.34 9.83 8.13
N PRO A 85 7.76 11.10 8.27
CA PRO A 85 9.18 11.41 8.39
C PRO A 85 9.76 10.87 9.69
N GLY A 86 11.05 10.51 9.65
CA GLY A 86 11.80 10.10 10.84
C GLY A 86 13.03 9.28 10.45
N GLU A 87 14.09 9.37 11.24
CA GLU A 87 15.40 8.79 10.90
C GLU A 87 15.33 7.29 10.56
N ALA A 88 14.50 6.53 11.27
CA ALA A 88 14.28 5.10 10.99
C ALA A 88 13.58 4.86 9.64
N ASN A 89 12.61 5.71 9.30
CA ASN A 89 11.89 5.62 8.02
C ASN A 89 12.78 6.08 6.87
N ASP A 90 13.56 7.15 7.05
CA ASP A 90 14.53 7.63 6.07
C ASP A 90 15.58 6.56 5.76
N ARG A 91 16.09 5.87 6.80
CA ARG A 91 17.01 4.75 6.64
C ARG A 91 16.38 3.61 5.85
N LEU A 92 15.15 3.22 6.18
CA LEU A 92 14.42 2.18 5.45
C LEU A 92 14.26 2.57 3.97
N LEU A 93 13.92 3.83 3.68
CA LEU A 93 13.78 4.31 2.30
C LEU A 93 15.10 4.25 1.53
N ILE A 94 16.21 4.65 2.15
CA ILE A 94 17.55 4.57 1.55
C ILE A 94 17.92 3.12 1.24
N GLU A 95 17.81 2.23 2.24
CA GLU A 95 18.12 0.80 2.09
C GLU A 95 17.27 0.12 1.02
N SER A 96 16.03 0.58 0.84
CA SER A 96 15.10 0.02 -0.14
C SER A 96 15.43 0.39 -1.59
N VAL A 97 16.21 1.46 -1.82
CA VAL A 97 16.65 1.89 -3.16
C VAL A 97 17.99 1.26 -3.54
N ASP A 98 18.90 1.11 -2.58
CA ASP A 98 20.26 0.60 -2.84
C ASP A 98 20.34 -0.92 -3.07
N GLY A 99 19.33 -1.69 -2.62
CA GLY A 99 19.31 -3.14 -2.75
C GLY A 99 19.19 -3.68 -4.19
N ASP A 100 18.54 -2.95 -5.10
CA ASP A 100 18.18 -3.50 -6.42
C ASP A 100 19.29 -3.31 -7.48
N ALA A 101 20.11 -2.26 -7.38
CA ALA A 101 21.18 -2.02 -8.36
C ALA A 101 22.39 -2.95 -8.15
N ALA A 102 22.77 -3.20 -6.89
CA ALA A 102 23.95 -4.00 -6.58
C ALA A 102 23.74 -5.49 -6.87
N ASP A 103 22.57 -6.04 -6.51
CA ASP A 103 22.25 -7.46 -6.70
C ASP A 103 21.98 -7.81 -8.17
N LEU A 104 21.38 -6.90 -8.93
CA LEU A 104 21.16 -7.10 -10.37
C LEU A 104 22.47 -7.02 -11.16
N VAL A 105 23.38 -6.12 -10.80
CA VAL A 105 24.75 -6.07 -11.36
C VAL A 105 25.57 -7.31 -10.98
N ALA A 106 25.43 -7.82 -9.76
CA ALA A 106 26.09 -9.05 -9.33
C ALA A 106 25.59 -10.27 -10.13
N ARG A 107 24.27 -10.38 -10.36
CA ARG A 107 23.68 -11.45 -11.18
C ARG A 107 24.06 -11.35 -12.65
N VAL A 108 24.10 -10.15 -13.24
CA VAL A 108 24.58 -9.95 -14.62
C VAL A 108 26.05 -10.34 -14.74
N ARG A 109 26.91 -9.98 -13.78
CA ARG A 109 28.33 -10.39 -13.78
C ARG A 109 28.51 -11.91 -13.66
N ALA A 110 27.65 -12.59 -12.91
CA ALA A 110 27.70 -14.05 -12.77
C ALA A 110 27.31 -14.79 -14.06
N ILE A 111 26.36 -14.24 -14.85
CA ILE A 111 25.91 -14.84 -16.12
C ILE A 111 26.88 -14.56 -17.28
N VAL A 112 27.55 -13.40 -17.28
CA VAL A 112 28.51 -13.01 -18.34
C VAL A 112 29.90 -13.65 -18.14
N ALA A 113 30.16 -14.23 -16.96
CA ALA A 113 31.41 -14.90 -16.64
C ALA A 113 31.42 -16.41 -16.96
N GLU A 114 30.36 -16.93 -17.58
CA GLU A 114 30.26 -18.28 -18.16
C GLU A 114 30.37 -18.20 -19.70
#